data_AF-A0A7S2NDN5-F1
#
_entry.id   AF-A0A7S2NDN5-F1
#
_cell.length_a   1.000
_cell.length_b   1.000
_cell.length_c   1.000
_cell.angle_alpha   90.00
_cell.angle_beta   90.00
_cell.angle_gamma   90.00
#
_symmetry.space_group_name_H-M   'P 1'
#
loop_
_entity.id
_entity.type
_entity.pdbx_description
1 polymer ?
#
loop_
_entity_poly.entity_id
_entity_poly.type
_entity_poly.pdbx_seq_one_letter_code
_entity_poly.pdbx_strand_id
1 'polypeptide(L)'
;VYDTVWTFARAMHATRVAGLDPADGAALLGELRRTSFEGVTGNIAFDELQQDRIFQYDVFFSAGHAGGPRRVGGTTSAFSAWALDGPCQGCTTVDP
;
A
#
# COMPACT_ATOMS: atom_id res chain seq x y z
N VAL A 1 3.86 -7.15 10.06
CA VAL A 1 5.20 -7.36 10.64
C VAL A 1 6.15 -8.02 9.65
N TYR A 2 5.83 -9.18 9.07
CA TYR A 2 6.72 -9.84 8.08
C TYR A 2 7.10 -8.92 6.91
N ASP A 3 6.11 -8.35 6.22
CA ASP A 3 6.36 -7.46 5.09
C ASP A 3 7.13 -6.20 5.51
N THR A 4 6.87 -5.70 6.72
CA THR A 4 7.57 -4.52 7.28
C THR A 4 9.07 -4.77 7.42
N VAL A 5 9.49 -5.94 7.90
CA VAL A 5 10.91 -6.31 8.01
C VAL A 5 11.54 -6.39 6.62
N TRP A 6 10.83 -6.98 5.65
CA TRP A 6 11.31 -7.06 4.27
C TRP A 6 11.42 -5.70 3.58
N THR A 7 10.50 -4.77 3.87
CA THR A 7 10.59 -3.38 3.41
C THR A 7 11.90 -2.75 3.87
N PHE A 8 12.21 -2.83 5.17
CA PHE A 8 13.46 -2.28 5.70
C PHE A 8 14.70 -2.98 5.13
N ALA A 9 14.68 -4.31 5.05
CA ALA A 9 15.82 -5.06 4.50
C ALA A 9 16.10 -4.68 3.04
N ARG A 10 15.06 -4.53 2.22
CA ARG A 10 15.18 -4.10 0.82
C ARG A 10 15.70 -2.68 0.70
N ALA A 11 15.16 -1.74 1.49
CA ALA A 11 15.63 -0.37 1.50
C ALA A 11 17.10 -0.27 1.92
N MET A 12 17.51 -0.93 3.01
CA MET A 12 18.91 -0.98 3.45
C MET A 12 19.82 -1.57 2.38
N HIS A 13 19.38 -2.63 1.71
CA HIS A 13 20.13 -3.22 0.60
C HIS A 13 20.30 -2.24 -0.56
N ALA A 14 19.22 -1.57 -0.99
CA ALA A 14 19.26 -0.56 -2.04
C ALA A 14 20.17 0.63 -1.68
N THR A 15 20.10 1.10 -0.43
CA THR A 15 20.99 2.16 0.09
C THR A 15 22.46 1.75 -0.02
N ARG A 16 22.80 0.51 0.36
CA ARG A 16 24.17 -0.02 0.21
C ARG A 16 24.59 -0.18 -1.25
N VAL A 17 23.71 -0.65 -2.12
CA VAL A 17 23.97 -0.77 -3.57
C VAL A 17 24.23 0.59 -4.21
N ALA A 18 23.57 1.65 -3.73
CA ALA A 18 23.82 3.02 -4.12
C ALA A 18 25.12 3.62 -3.53
N GLY A 19 25.87 2.86 -2.72
CA GLY A 19 27.10 3.32 -2.07
C GLY A 19 26.88 4.24 -0.87
N LEU A 20 25.64 4.33 -0.36
CA LEU A 20 25.27 5.17 0.78
C LEU A 20 25.29 4.36 2.09
N ASP A 21 25.35 5.08 3.22
CA ASP A 21 25.27 4.48 4.55
C ASP A 21 23.81 4.29 4.98
N PRO A 22 23.34 3.08 5.30
CA PRO A 22 22.00 2.87 5.85
C PRO A 22 21.79 3.53 7.22
N ALA A 23 22.85 3.93 7.91
CA ALA A 23 22.75 4.75 9.12
C ALA A 23 22.41 6.23 8.81
N ASP A 24 22.59 6.68 7.56
CA ASP A 24 22.04 7.95 7.10
C ASP A 24 20.53 7.80 6.92
N GLY A 25 19.78 8.29 7.91
CA GLY A 25 18.32 8.22 7.92
C GLY A 25 17.67 8.88 6.72
N ALA A 26 18.26 9.92 6.14
CA ALA A 26 17.70 10.59 4.95
C ALA A 26 17.88 9.72 3.70
N ALA A 27 19.06 9.10 3.54
CA ALA A 27 19.32 8.16 2.46
C ALA A 27 18.42 6.92 2.56
N LEU A 28 18.30 6.34 3.76
CA LEU A 28 17.45 5.17 3.99
C LEU A 28 15.96 5.49 3.77
N LEU A 29 15.48 6.65 4.24
CA LEU A 29 14.10 7.10 4.01
C LEU A 29 13.80 7.28 2.51
N GLY A 30 14.77 7.80 1.74
CA GLY A 30 14.66 7.88 0.29
C GLY A 30 14.41 6.52 -0.36
N GLU A 31 15.16 5.49 0.04
CA GLU A 31 15.00 4.13 -0.49
C GLU A 31 13.75 3.42 0.05
N LEU A 32 13.34 3.70 1.29
CA LEU A 32 12.07 3.20 1.84
C LEU A 32 10.87 3.66 1.00
N ARG A 33 10.83 4.94 0.61
CA ARG A 33 9.74 5.50 -0.23
C ARG A 33 9.71 4.90 -1.63
N ARG A 34 10.86 4.49 -2.16
CA ARG A 34 10.98 3.83 -3.48
C ARG A 34 10.77 2.33 -3.44
N THR A 35 10.69 1.73 -2.25
CA THR A 35 10.59 0.28 -2.11
C THR A 35 9.23 -0.20 -2.60
N SER A 36 9.26 -1.10 -3.58
CA SER A 36 8.07 -1.80 -4.07
C SER A 36 8.36 -3.29 -4.27
N PHE A 37 7.48 -4.17 -3.79
CA PHE A 37 7.61 -5.62 -3.96
C PHE A 37 6.32 -6.36 -3.61
N GLU A 38 6.19 -7.58 -4.14
CA GLU A 38 5.12 -8.51 -3.75
C GLU A 38 5.47 -9.16 -2.40
N GLY A 39 4.73 -8.78 -1.35
CA GLY A 39 4.84 -9.35 -0.01
C GLY A 39 3.79 -10.43 0.25
N VAL A 40 3.72 -10.90 1.49
CA VAL A 40 2.72 -11.90 1.90
C VAL A 40 1.32 -11.27 1.94
N THR A 41 1.22 -9.97 2.20
CA THR A 41 -0.04 -9.23 2.18
C THR A 41 -0.33 -8.54 0.84
N GLY A 42 0.23 -9.08 -0.25
CA GLY A 42 0.14 -8.53 -1.59
C GLY A 42 1.20 -7.46 -1.86
N ASN A 43 0.96 -6.66 -2.89
CA ASN A 43 1.90 -5.60 -3.29
C ASN A 43 2.12 -4.59 -2.15
N ILE A 44 3.40 -4.35 -1.85
CA ILE A 44 3.88 -3.34 -0.93
C ILE A 44 4.41 -2.20 -1.76
N ALA A 45 3.81 -1.02 -1.63
CA ALA A 45 4.29 0.23 -2.22
C ALA A 45 3.88 1.39 -1.31
N PHE A 46 4.58 2.52 -1.41
CA PHE A 46 4.34 3.70 -0.58
C PHE A 46 3.91 4.89 -1.43
N ASP A 47 2.98 5.68 -0.91
CA ASP A 47 2.69 7.00 -1.45
C ASP A 47 3.86 7.92 -1.11
N GLU A 48 4.50 8.49 -2.13
CA GLU A 48 5.67 9.31 -1.88
C GLU A 48 5.32 10.54 -1.03
N LEU A 49 4.15 11.15 -1.18
CA LEU A 49 3.78 12.39 -0.50
C LEU A 49 3.36 12.15 0.96
N GLN A 50 2.58 11.10 1.21
CA GLN A 50 1.99 10.79 2.52
C GLN A 50 2.88 9.86 3.34
N GLN A 51 3.84 9.16 2.71
CA GLN A 51 4.69 8.14 3.33
C GLN A 51 3.90 6.94 3.89
N ASP A 52 2.64 6.81 3.50
CA ASP A 52 1.76 5.72 3.88
C ASP A 52 1.79 4.60 2.83
N ARG A 53 1.52 3.37 3.29
CA ARG A 53 1.40 2.24 2.38
C ARG A 53 0.17 2.43 1.49
N ILE A 54 0.34 2.16 0.20
CA ILE A 54 -0.76 2.04 -0.75
C ILE A 54 -1.44 0.69 -0.50
N PHE A 55 -2.72 0.73 -0.18
CA PHE A 55 -3.54 -0.46 0.06
C PHE A 55 -4.51 -0.68 -1.09
N GLN A 56 -4.77 -1.96 -1.38
CA GLN A 56 -5.81 -2.39 -2.31
C GLN A 56 -6.95 -3.01 -1.50
N TYR A 57 -8.16 -2.57 -1.78
CA TYR A 57 -9.39 -3.08 -1.18
C TYR A 57 -10.24 -3.71 -2.26
N ASP A 58 -10.79 -4.87 -1.94
CA ASP A 58 -11.87 -5.44 -2.71
C ASP A 58 -13.21 -5.14 -2.05
N VAL A 59 -14.18 -4.72 -2.86
CA VAL A 59 -15.55 -4.49 -2.41
C VAL A 59 -16.35 -5.74 -2.71
N PHE A 60 -16.97 -6.30 -1.67
CA PHE A 60 -17.82 -7.47 -1.77
C PHE A 60 -19.28 -7.09 -1.49
N PHE A 61 -20.17 -7.60 -2.32
CA PHE A 61 -21.61 -7.56 -2.06
C PHE A 61 -22.02 -8.91 -1.47
N SER A 62 -22.68 -8.87 -0.31
CA SER A 62 -23.33 -10.05 0.28
C SER A 62 -24.83 -9.94 0.03
N ALA A 63 -25.34 -10.76 -0.90
CA ALA A 63 -26.78 -10.93 -1.06
C ALA A 63 -27.24 -11.92 0.01
N GLY A 64 -28.11 -11.48 0.91
CA GLY A 64 -28.66 -12.35 1.94
C GLY A 64 -29.30 -13.61 1.33
N HIS A 65 -28.91 -14.75 1.90
CA HIS A 65 -29.45 -16.11 1.73
C HIS A 65 -29.03 -16.82 0.43
N ALA A 66 -28.09 -17.76 0.61
CA ALA A 66 -27.58 -18.78 -0.35
C ALA A 66 -26.38 -18.42 -1.23
N GLY A 67 -26.00 -17.14 -1.37
CA GLY A 67 -24.78 -16.75 -2.09
C GLY A 67 -23.67 -16.29 -1.14
N GLY A 68 -22.48 -16.90 -1.21
CA GLY A 68 -21.29 -16.34 -0.55
C GLY A 68 -21.00 -14.92 -1.04
N PRO A 69 -20.12 -14.17 -0.34
CA PRO A 69 -19.74 -12.83 -0.76
C PRO A 69 -19.23 -12.83 -2.21
N ARG A 70 -19.80 -12.01 -3.07
CA ARG A 70 -19.36 -11.82 -4.46
C ARG A 70 -18.57 -10.53 -4.58
N ARG A 71 -17.41 -10.58 -5.23
CA ARG A 71 -16.62 -9.38 -5.52
C ARG A 71 -17.36 -8.52 -6.54
N VAL A 72 -17.59 -7.26 -6.21
CA VAL A 72 -18.29 -6.28 -7.08
C VAL A 72 -17.38 -5.16 -7.59
N GLY A 73 -16.19 -5.03 -7.01
CA GLY A 73 -15.20 -4.05 -7.46
C GLY A 73 -13.95 -4.06 -6.59
N GLY A 74 -13.06 -3.11 -6.83
CA GLY A 74 -11.91 -2.86 -5.98
C GLY A 74 -11.49 -1.40 -6.05
N THR A 75 -10.80 -0.91 -5.02
CA THR A 75 -10.27 0.45 -4.95
C THR A 75 -8.85 0.42 -4.38
N THR A 76 -8.02 1.35 -4.84
CA THR A 76 -6.68 1.61 -4.29
C THR A 76 -6.76 2.87 -3.45
N SER A 77 -6.25 2.84 -2.23
CA SER A 77 -6.15 4.04 -1.40
C SER A 77 -4.81 4.14 -0.69
N ALA A 78 -4.29 5.36 -0.63
CA ALA A 78 -3.38 5.79 0.42
C ALA A 78 -4.26 6.45 1.48
N PHE A 79 -4.28 5.92 2.72
CA PHE A 79 -5.04 6.55 3.79
C PHE A 79 -4.22 7.68 4.38
N SER A 80 -4.61 8.92 4.15
CA SER A 80 -4.27 9.97 5.10
C SER A 80 -5.36 10.05 6.15
N ALA A 81 -4.96 10.07 7.42
CA ALA A 81 -5.88 10.17 8.58
C ALA A 81 -6.74 11.45 8.59
N TRP A 82 -6.51 12.38 7.65
CA TRP A 82 -7.20 13.66 7.50
C TRP A 82 -8.05 13.76 6.22
N ALA A 83 -8.13 12.71 5.38
CA ALA A 83 -8.92 12.70 4.14
C ALA A 83 -10.24 11.93 4.26
N LEU A 84 -10.83 11.84 5.46
CA LEU A 84 -12.15 11.22 5.66
C LEU A 84 -13.31 11.99 5.00
N ASP A 85 -13.06 13.21 4.50
CA ASP A 85 -14.09 14.09 3.91
C ASP A 85 -13.99 14.27 2.38
N GLY A 86 -13.11 13.51 1.70
CA GLY A 86 -12.97 13.58 0.24
C GLY A 86 -13.70 12.46 -0.50
N PRO A 87 -14.33 12.70 -1.67
CA PRO A 87 -14.85 11.62 -2.49
C PRO A 87 -13.71 10.65 -2.80
N CYS A 88 -13.94 9.36 -2.62
CA CYS A 88 -12.92 8.35 -2.92
C CYS A 88 -12.45 8.49 -4.38
N GLN A 89 -11.21 8.94 -4.55
CA GLN A 89 -10.62 9.08 -5.87
C GLN A 89 -10.38 7.67 -6.43
N GLY A 90 -11.15 7.30 -7.46
CA GLY A 90 -11.05 5.99 -8.12
C GLY A 90 -12.13 4.97 -7.72
N CYS A 91 -13.17 5.36 -6.99
CA CYS A 91 -14.35 4.51 -6.86
C CYS A 91 -15.14 4.49 -8.18
N THR A 92 -15.19 3.34 -8.83
CA THR A 92 -16.24 3.06 -9.83
C THR A 92 -17.52 2.71 -9.09
N THR A 93 -18.58 3.46 -9.36
CA THR A 93 -19.94 3.11 -8.94
C THR A 93 -20.28 1.72 -9.48
N VAL A 94 -20.62 0.80 -8.59
CA VAL A 94 -21.23 -0.47 -8.97
C VAL A 94 -22.66 -0.13 -9.37
N ASP A 95 -22.96 -0.13 -10.67
CA ASP A 95 -24.34 0.01 -11.15
C ASP A 95 -25.20 -1.14 -10.59
N PRO A 96 -26.44 -0.86 -10.15
CA PRO A 96 -27.32 -1.82 -9.47
C PRO A 96 -27.74 -3.00 -10.35
#